data_AF-A0A1G8D565-F1
#
_entry.id   AF-A0A1G8D565-F1
#
_cell.length_a   1.000
_cell.length_b   1.000
_cell.length_c   1.000
_cell.angle_alpha   90.00
_cell.angle_beta   90.00
_cell.angle_gamma   90.00
#
_symmetry.space_group_name_H-M   'P 1'
#
loop_
_entity.id
_entity.type
_entity.pdbx_description
1 polymer ?
#
loop_
_entity_poly.entity_id
_entity_poly.type
_entity_poly.pdbx_seq_one_letter_code
_entity_poly.pdbx_strand_id
1 'polypeptide(L)' 'MSRRDLSDFEIGYEYVRKRYSVLAKRSRQDLWELGIAYLQTKGADAELSRGMAFYFLELALKPALPRLHQSIRK' A
#
# COMPACT_ATOMS: atom_id res chain seq x y z
N MET A 1 -7.83 13.26 -15.83
CA MET A 1 -6.50 13.76 -15.41
C MET A 1 -5.49 13.35 -16.46
N SER A 2 -4.76 14.32 -17.01
CA SER A 2 -3.67 14.08 -17.96
C SER A 2 -2.63 13.16 -17.31
N ARG A 3 -2.18 12.15 -18.05
CA ARG A 3 -1.28 11.07 -17.60
C ARG A 3 0.15 11.53 -17.26
N ARG A 4 0.41 12.84 -17.18
CA ARG A 4 1.75 13.43 -17.40
C ARG A 4 2.55 13.87 -16.18
N ASP A 5 2.01 13.86 -14.95
CA ASP A 5 2.73 14.39 -13.79
C ASP A 5 2.77 13.44 -12.57
N LEU A 6 2.60 12.13 -12.76
CA LEU A 6 2.74 11.18 -11.65
C LEU A 6 4.20 10.75 -11.52
N SER A 7 4.75 10.87 -10.32
CA SER A 7 6.02 10.25 -9.94
C SER A 7 5.93 8.73 -10.01
N ASP A 8 7.08 8.05 -10.13
CA ASP A 8 7.12 6.57 -10.16
C ASP A 8 6.42 5.96 -8.94
N PHE A 9 6.58 6.58 -7.76
CA PHE A 9 5.84 6.21 -6.56
C PHE A 9 4.32 6.27 -6.76
N GLU A 10 3.80 7.40 -7.25
CA GLU A 10 2.36 7.56 -7.45
C GLU A 10 1.81 6.62 -8.52
N ILE A 11 2.61 6.35 -9.56
CA ILE A 11 2.27 5.35 -10.58
C ILE A 11 2.12 3.97 -9.92
N GLY A 12 3.08 3.55 -9.10
CA GLY A 12 3.03 2.27 -8.38
C GLY A 12 1.82 2.18 -7.44
N TYR A 13 1.59 3.22 -6.66
CA TYR A 13 0.47 3.31 -5.72
C TYR A 13 -0.89 3.21 -6.45
N GLU A 14 -1.10 4.05 -7.45
CA GLU A 14 -2.36 4.09 -8.21
C GLU A 14 -2.58 2.82 -9.04
N TYR A 15 -1.52 2.21 -9.54
CA TYR A 15 -1.60 0.92 -10.23
C TYR A 15 -2.20 -0.15 -9.32
N VAL A 16 -1.66 -0.32 -8.11
CA VAL A 16 -2.15 -1.34 -7.19
C VAL A 16 -3.56 -1.00 -6.71
N ARG A 17 -3.80 0.26 -6.37
CA ARG A 17 -5.12 0.74 -5.93
C ARG A 17 -6.22 0.44 -6.95
N LYS A 18 -5.97 0.64 -8.24
CA LYS A 18 -6.95 0.42 -9.31
C LYS A 18 -7.11 -1.06 -9.66
N ARG A 19 -6.00 -1.79 -9.77
CA ARG A 19 -5.98 -3.17 -10.27
C ARG A 19 -6.31 -4.21 -9.21
N TYR A 20 -5.95 -3.92 -7.96
CA TYR A 20 -6.01 -4.87 -6.85
C TYR A 20 -6.87 -4.38 -5.67
N SER A 21 -7.83 -3.49 -5.92
CA SER A 21 -8.81 -3.04 -4.92
C SER A 21 -9.53 -4.21 -4.23
N VAL A 22 -9.71 -5.34 -4.93
CA VAL A 22 -10.29 -6.58 -4.40
C VAL A 22 -9.44 -7.23 -3.29
N LEU A 23 -8.13 -6.96 -3.25
CA LEU A 23 -7.22 -7.51 -2.24
C LEU A 23 -7.46 -6.91 -0.85
N ALA A 24 -8.24 -5.83 -0.72
CA ALA A 24 -8.68 -5.31 0.57
C ALA A 24 -9.45 -6.33 1.43
N LYS A 25 -9.96 -7.42 0.83
CA LYS A 25 -10.65 -8.52 1.53
C LYS A 25 -9.73 -9.68 1.93
N ARG A 26 -8.44 -9.63 1.58
CA ARG A 26 -7.44 -10.67 1.90
C ARG A 26 -6.94 -10.55 3.34
N SER A 27 -6.22 -11.59 3.77
CA SER A 27 -5.55 -11.63 5.07
C SER A 27 -4.61 -10.43 5.22
N ARG A 28 -4.65 -9.79 6.39
CA ARG A 28 -3.79 -8.64 6.70
C ARG A 28 -2.32 -9.04 6.74
N GLN A 29 -2.03 -10.25 7.19
CA GLN A 29 -0.67 -10.76 7.25
C GLN A 29 -0.10 -10.90 5.84
N ASP A 30 -0.87 -11.47 4.91
CA ASP A 30 -0.45 -11.61 3.51
C ASP A 30 -0.23 -10.24 2.86
N LEU A 31 -1.10 -9.26 3.14
CA LEU A 31 -0.94 -7.88 2.65
C LEU A 31 0.30 -7.20 3.25
N TRP A 32 0.58 -7.45 4.54
CA TRP A 32 1.77 -6.95 5.21
C TRP A 32 3.05 -7.54 4.62
N GLU A 33 3.12 -8.87 4.51
CA GLU A 33 4.25 -9.59 3.91
C GLU A 33 4.51 -9.14 2.48
N LEU A 34 3.46 -8.96 1.69
CA LEU A 34 3.55 -8.45 0.32
C LEU A 34 4.10 -7.02 0.29
N GLY A 35 3.63 -6.14 1.17
CA GLY A 35 4.15 -4.78 1.31
C GLY A 35 5.65 -4.76 1.64
N ILE A 36 6.08 -5.59 2.59
CA ILE A 36 7.50 -5.71 2.96
C ILE A 36 8.33 -6.23 1.79
N ALA A 37 7.84 -7.21 1.03
CA ALA A 37 8.56 -7.74 -0.13
C ALA A 37 8.83 -6.64 -1.18
N TYR A 38 7.84 -5.80 -1.50
CA TYR A 38 8.03 -4.69 -2.45
C TYR A 38 8.98 -3.60 -1.93
N LEU A 39 9.11 -3.39 -0.61
CA LEU A 39 10.09 -2.45 -0.06
C LEU A 39 11.55 -2.92 -0.21
N GLN A 40 11.76 -4.22 -0.42
CA GLN A 40 13.10 -4.77 -0.61
C GLN A 40 13.64 -4.55 -2.03
N THR A 41 12.80 -4.14 -2.98
CA THR A 41 13.21 -3.85 -4.35
C THR A 41 14.21 -2.70 -4.40
N LYS A 42 15.27 -2.86 -5.21
CA LYS A 42 16.34 -1.88 -5.42
C LYS A 42 16.48 -1.58 -6.91
N GLY A 43 17.21 -0.50 -7.23
CA GLY A 43 17.49 -0.11 -8.61
C GLY A 43 16.42 0.83 -9.18
N ALA A 44 16.28 0.84 -10.50
CA ALA A 44 15.43 1.80 -11.21
C ALA A 44 13.95 1.74 -10.77
N ASP A 45 13.45 0.55 -10.41
CA ASP A 45 12.05 0.33 -10.02
C ASP A 45 11.80 0.52 -8.52
N ALA A 46 12.78 1.04 -7.76
CA ALA A 46 12.65 1.15 -6.31
C ALA A 46 11.52 2.10 -5.89
N GLU A 47 11.40 3.27 -6.52
CA GLU A 47 10.33 4.23 -6.22
C GLU A 47 8.95 3.70 -6.62
N LEU A 48 8.85 3.08 -7.79
CA LEU A 48 7.63 2.42 -8.24
C LEU A 48 7.18 1.33 -7.24
N SER A 49 8.12 0.48 -6.82
CA SER A 49 7.86 -0.60 -5.87
C SER A 49 7.49 -0.07 -4.48
N ARG A 50 8.08 1.06 -4.04
CA ARG A 50 7.68 1.74 -2.80
C ARG A 50 6.22 2.20 -2.84
N GLY A 51 5.77 2.73 -3.98
CA GLY A 51 4.36 3.09 -4.18
C GLY A 51 3.42 1.90 -4.03
N MET A 52 3.77 0.76 -4.64
CA MET A 52 3.01 -0.48 -4.52
C MET A 52 2.98 -0.98 -3.08
N ALA A 53 4.16 -1.03 -2.42
CA ALA A 53 4.30 -1.45 -1.04
C ALA A 53 3.42 -0.62 -0.10
N PHE A 54 3.46 0.71 -0.27
CA PHE A 54 2.72 1.62 0.58
C PHE A 54 1.21 1.33 0.57
N TYR A 55 0.62 1.06 -0.60
CA TYR A 55 -0.79 0.71 -0.68
C TYR A 55 -1.13 -0.61 0.02
N PHE A 56 -0.28 -1.64 -0.11
CA PHE A 56 -0.50 -2.92 0.57
C PHE A 56 -0.43 -2.79 2.09
N LEU A 57 0.54 -2.03 2.60
CA LEU A 57 0.65 -1.72 4.02
C LEU A 57 -0.54 -0.89 4.52
N GLU A 58 -1.01 0.07 3.73
CA GLU A 58 -2.22 0.83 4.04
C GLU A 58 -3.44 -0.10 4.18
N LEU A 59 -3.61 -1.07 3.27
CA LEU A 59 -4.70 -2.05 3.36
C LEU A 59 -4.58 -2.96 4.58
N ALA A 60 -3.37 -3.41 4.90
CA ALA A 60 -3.11 -4.23 6.09
C ALA A 60 -3.47 -3.49 7.39
N LEU A 61 -3.27 -2.16 7.44
CA LEU A 61 -3.47 -1.30 8.60
C LEU A 61 -4.86 -0.65 8.69
N LYS A 62 -5.58 -0.46 7.58
CA LYS A 62 -6.88 0.22 7.52
C LYS A 62 -7.92 -0.24 8.55
N PRO A 63 -8.10 -1.54 8.84
CA PRO A 63 -9.05 -1.98 9.86
C PRO A 63 -8.51 -1.91 11.31
N ALA A 64 -7.30 -1.41 11.55
CA ALA A 64 -6.73 -1.17 12.88
C ALA A 64 -7.01 0.26 13.42
N LEU A 65 -7.27 1.23 12.54
CA LEU A 65 -7.55 2.62 12.94
C LEU A 65 -8.79 2.80 13.84
N PRO A 66 -9.92 2.10 13.63
CA PRO A 66 -11.07 2.24 14.52
C PRO A 66 -10.83 1.71 15.94
N ARG A 67 -9.87 0.77 16.12
CA ARG A 67 -9.54 0.16 17.42
C ARG A 67 -8.50 0.96 18.19
N LEU A 68 -7.52 1.55 17.50
CA LEU A 68 -6.51 2.42 18.13
C LEU A 68 -7.13 3.70 18.72
N HIS A 69 -8.14 4.28 18.06
CA HIS A 69 -8.84 5.46 18.58
C HIS A 69 -9.64 5.21 19.87
N GLN A 70 -10.01 3.96 20.18
CA GLN A 70 -10.73 3.62 21.42
C GLN A 70 -9.77 3.28 22.57
N SER A 71 -8.55 2.85 22.28
CA SER A 71 -7.56 2.49 23.32
C SER A 71 -6.87 3.69 23.96
N ILE A 72 -6.97 4.88 23.37
CA ILE A 72 -6.37 6.13 23.89
C ILE A 72 -7.39 6.92 24.76
N ARG A 73 -8.65 6.46 24.84
CA ARG A 73 -9.71 7.07 25.68
C ARG A 73 -10.13 6.21 26.88
N LYS A 74 -9.33 5.22 27.29
CA LYS A 74 -9.54 4.47 28.53
C LYS A 74 -8.45 4.78 29.53
#